data_AF-A0A2M8Q8W0-F1
#
_entry.id   AF-A0A2M8Q8W0-F1
#
_cell.length_a   1.000
_cell.length_b   1.000
_cell.length_c   1.000
_cell.angle_alpha   90.00
_cell.angle_beta   90.00
_cell.angle_gamma   90.00
#
_symmetry.space_group_name_H-M   'P 1'
#
loop_
_entity.id
_entity.type
_entity.pdbx_description
1 polymer ?
#
loop_
_entity_poly.entity_id
_entity_poly.type
_entity_poly.pdbx_seq_one_letter_code
_entity_poly.pdbx_strand_id
1 'polypeptide(L)'
;MSENASVVQRRLELLPITAAYQPSAEGSAGSELTIGGCCVRALAEQFGTPLYCFDAATLDAAAEQYRTALRRWYPAESAVTYAGKAYLSRAIVQWAQRHDFWLDCTGAGEIGIAVAAGAPRQRILVHGVNKSEEDLDAAVAHAGVIVVDNLTELQRLALRLRNAEDQPTLWLRVRP
;
A
#
# COMPACT_ATOMS: atom_id res chain seq x y z
N MET A 1 7.98 -39.03 12.00
CA MET A 1 8.34 -37.70 12.55
C MET A 1 8.92 -36.73 11.52
N SER A 2 9.62 -37.16 10.44
CA SER A 2 10.22 -36.24 9.45
C SER A 2 9.22 -35.57 8.49
N GLU A 3 8.10 -36.22 8.17
CA GLU A 3 7.13 -35.72 7.19
C GLU A 3 6.38 -34.47 7.66
N ASN A 4 5.96 -34.44 8.94
CA ASN A 4 5.29 -33.28 9.56
C ASN A 4 6.20 -32.04 9.67
N ALA A 5 7.49 -32.23 9.96
CA ALA A 5 8.46 -31.13 9.98
C ALA A 5 8.61 -30.50 8.58
N SER A 6 8.59 -31.34 7.54
CA SER A 6 8.64 -30.89 6.14
C SER A 6 7.39 -30.09 5.73
N VAL A 7 6.20 -30.45 6.22
CA VAL A 7 4.95 -29.72 5.93
C VAL A 7 4.92 -28.36 6.63
N VAL A 8 5.33 -28.29 7.89
CA VAL A 8 5.41 -27.03 8.64
C VAL A 8 6.36 -26.07 7.96
N GLN A 9 7.55 -26.53 7.57
CA GLN A 9 8.54 -25.70 6.90
C GLN A 9 8.00 -25.09 5.59
N ARG A 10 7.36 -25.90 4.74
CA ARG A 10 6.75 -25.41 3.48
C ARG A 10 5.63 -24.40 3.71
N ARG A 11 4.91 -24.51 4.83
CA ARG A 11 3.83 -23.55 5.16
C ARG A 11 4.38 -22.24 5.70
N LEU A 12 5.50 -22.26 6.43
CA LEU A 12 6.16 -21.04 6.89
C LEU A 12 6.61 -20.15 5.72
N GLU A 13 6.99 -20.74 4.59
CA GLU A 13 7.34 -20.00 3.37
C GLU A 13 6.18 -19.17 2.79
N LEU A 14 4.93 -19.48 3.17
CA LEU A 14 3.74 -18.74 2.74
C LEU A 14 3.35 -17.63 3.73
N LEU A 15 4.00 -17.56 4.88
CA LEU A 15 3.74 -16.56 5.92
C LEU A 15 4.70 -15.37 5.79
N PRO A 16 4.45 -14.27 6.53
CA PRO A 16 5.39 -13.16 6.59
C PRO A 16 6.80 -13.61 6.96
N ILE A 17 7.82 -12.87 6.51
CA ILE A 17 9.24 -13.27 6.61
C ILE A 17 9.73 -13.45 8.05
N THR A 18 9.04 -12.84 9.02
CA THR A 18 9.34 -12.95 10.46
C THR A 18 8.55 -14.07 11.14
N ALA A 19 7.74 -14.82 10.40
CA ALA A 19 6.97 -15.91 10.94
C ALA A 19 7.90 -17.03 11.44
N ALA A 20 7.76 -17.39 12.70
CA ALA A 20 8.53 -18.45 13.32
C ALA A 20 7.61 -19.39 14.09
N TYR A 21 7.82 -20.69 13.91
CA TYR A 21 7.08 -21.73 14.62
C TYR A 21 8.00 -22.49 15.56
N GLN A 22 7.61 -22.55 16.82
CA GLN A 22 8.30 -23.34 17.84
C GLN A 22 7.39 -24.52 18.25
N PRO A 23 7.79 -25.77 17.97
CA PRO A 23 7.04 -26.93 18.43
C PRO A 23 7.12 -27.04 19.96
N SER A 24 6.04 -27.51 20.58
CA SER A 24 6.03 -27.81 22.02
C SER A 24 7.08 -28.87 22.34
N ALA A 25 7.84 -28.68 23.42
CA ALA A 25 8.50 -29.79 24.09
C ALA A 25 7.43 -30.66 24.79
N GLU A 26 7.74 -31.93 25.03
CA GLU A 26 6.87 -32.79 25.84
C GLU A 26 6.72 -32.16 27.24
N GLY A 27 5.47 -31.85 27.62
CA GLY A 27 5.15 -31.22 28.91
C GLY A 27 5.12 -29.69 28.94
N SER A 28 5.32 -28.98 27.81
CA SER A 28 5.19 -27.51 27.74
C SER A 28 3.82 -27.03 27.24
N ALA A 29 3.60 -25.70 27.29
CA ALA A 29 2.32 -25.01 27.04
C ALA A 29 1.77 -25.07 25.58
N GLY A 30 2.18 -26.05 24.78
CA GLY A 30 1.78 -26.19 23.38
C GLY A 30 2.75 -25.51 22.42
N SER A 31 2.55 -25.72 21.12
CA SER A 31 3.36 -25.08 20.08
C SER A 31 2.95 -23.63 19.86
N GLU A 32 3.92 -22.80 19.45
CA GLU A 32 3.76 -21.37 19.31
C GLU A 32 4.09 -20.91 17.89
N LEU A 33 3.23 -20.06 17.33
CA LEU A 33 3.49 -19.32 16.10
C LEU A 33 3.66 -17.84 16.46
N THR A 34 4.77 -17.25 16.05
CA THR A 34 5.04 -15.82 16.21
C THR A 34 5.14 -15.12 14.86
N ILE A 35 4.73 -13.86 14.79
CA ILE A 35 4.92 -12.97 13.63
C ILE A 35 5.42 -11.63 14.17
N GLY A 36 6.53 -11.12 13.63
CA GLY A 36 7.18 -9.91 14.15
C GLY A 36 7.62 -10.05 15.62
N GLY A 37 7.89 -11.27 16.08
CA GLY A 37 8.17 -11.57 17.48
C GLY A 37 6.95 -11.61 18.41
N CYS A 38 5.74 -11.39 17.89
CA CYS A 38 4.50 -11.42 18.66
C CYS A 38 3.82 -12.79 18.54
N CYS A 39 3.43 -13.40 19.67
CA CYS A 39 2.66 -14.65 19.70
C CYS A 39 1.26 -14.43 19.08
N VAL A 40 0.94 -15.19 18.03
CA VAL A 40 -0.33 -15.07 17.29
C VAL A 40 -1.53 -15.39 18.19
N ARG A 41 -1.39 -16.33 19.13
CA ARG A 41 -2.44 -16.64 20.11
C ARG A 41 -2.70 -15.44 21.04
N ALA A 42 -1.65 -14.83 21.57
CA ALA A 42 -1.78 -13.66 22.43
C ALA A 42 -2.43 -12.48 21.68
N LEU A 43 -2.09 -12.28 20.41
CA LEU A 43 -2.75 -11.28 19.56
C LEU A 43 -4.25 -11.59 19.37
N ALA A 44 -4.61 -12.84 19.13
CA ALA A 44 -6.01 -13.25 18.97
C ALA A 44 -6.81 -13.10 20.28
N GLU A 45 -6.21 -13.39 21.44
CA GLU A 45 -6.83 -13.19 22.75
C GLU A 45 -7.02 -11.69 23.06
N GLN A 46 -6.05 -10.85 22.71
CA GLN A 46 -6.10 -9.41 22.96
C GLN A 46 -7.06 -8.67 22.02
N PHE A 47 -7.04 -8.98 20.72
CA PHE A 47 -7.75 -8.21 19.68
C PHE A 47 -8.97 -8.92 19.10
N GLY A 48 -9.21 -10.18 19.48
CA GLY A 48 -10.28 -11.01 18.94
C GLY A 48 -9.99 -11.55 17.55
N THR A 49 -10.96 -12.30 16.98
CA THR A 49 -10.87 -12.88 15.64
C THR A 49 -12.17 -12.67 14.84
N PRO A 50 -12.10 -12.49 13.51
CA PRO A 50 -10.91 -12.57 12.63
C PRO A 50 -9.95 -11.38 12.82
N LEU A 51 -8.64 -11.65 12.71
CA LEU A 51 -7.58 -10.65 12.91
C LEU A 51 -6.65 -10.60 11.69
N TYR A 52 -6.44 -9.39 11.15
CA TYR A 52 -5.45 -9.13 10.11
C TYR A 52 -4.17 -8.60 10.74
N CYS A 53 -3.07 -9.35 10.60
CA CYS A 53 -1.75 -8.95 11.08
C CYS A 53 -0.85 -8.57 9.89
N PHE A 54 -0.32 -7.36 9.90
CA PHE A 54 0.65 -6.91 8.91
C PHE A 54 2.04 -6.91 9.52
N ASP A 55 2.96 -7.68 8.94
CA ASP A 55 4.36 -7.70 9.36
C ASP A 55 5.14 -6.56 8.70
N ALA A 56 5.61 -5.62 9.50
CA ALA A 56 6.35 -4.46 9.01
C ALA A 56 7.64 -4.87 8.28
N ALA A 57 8.35 -5.90 8.76
CA ALA A 57 9.59 -6.35 8.13
C ALA A 57 9.34 -6.93 6.73
N THR A 58 8.23 -7.65 6.54
CA THR A 58 7.82 -8.13 5.21
C THR A 58 7.52 -6.95 4.27
N LEU A 59 6.80 -5.93 4.75
CA LEU A 59 6.52 -4.73 3.95
C LEU A 59 7.82 -3.99 3.57
N ASP A 60 8.72 -3.79 4.54
CA ASP A 60 9.99 -3.10 4.33
C ASP A 60 10.91 -3.87 3.36
N ALA A 61 10.94 -5.20 3.45
CA ALA A 61 11.69 -6.04 2.52
C ALA A 61 11.14 -5.93 1.09
N ALA A 62 9.81 -5.94 0.92
CA ALA A 62 9.19 -5.76 -0.39
C ALA A 62 9.50 -4.36 -0.96
N ALA A 63 9.44 -3.32 -0.13
CA ALA A 63 9.79 -1.96 -0.54
C ALA A 63 11.23 -1.88 -1.06
N GLU A 64 12.18 -2.47 -0.33
CA GLU A 64 13.59 -2.48 -0.73
C GLU A 64 13.84 -3.28 -2.01
N GLN A 65 13.11 -4.38 -2.23
CA GLN A 65 13.17 -5.16 -3.47
C GLN A 65 12.78 -4.31 -4.69
N TYR A 66 11.65 -3.59 -4.63
CA TYR A 66 11.24 -2.70 -5.73
C TYR A 66 12.27 -1.60 -6.00
N ARG A 67 12.77 -0.94 -4.96
CA ARG A 67 13.77 0.12 -5.10
C ARG A 67 15.08 -0.40 -5.67
N THR A 68 15.57 -1.54 -5.19
CA THR A 68 16.78 -2.16 -5.71
C THR A 68 16.62 -2.60 -7.15
N ALA A 69 15.49 -3.20 -7.52
CA ALA A 69 15.22 -3.60 -8.89
C ALA A 69 15.18 -2.39 -9.84
N LEU A 70 14.46 -1.32 -9.47
CA LEU A 70 14.39 -0.10 -10.26
C LEU A 70 15.78 0.53 -10.43
N ARG A 71 16.54 0.73 -9.34
CA ARG A 71 17.92 1.27 -9.42
C ARG A 71 18.85 0.42 -10.29
N ARG A 72 18.68 -0.90 -10.29
CA ARG A 72 19.55 -1.82 -11.03
C ARG A 72 19.22 -1.87 -12.51
N TRP A 73 17.94 -1.85 -12.86
CA TRP A 73 17.48 -2.18 -14.21
C TRP A 73 16.89 -0.99 -14.97
N TYR A 74 16.54 0.11 -14.29
CA TYR A 74 16.00 1.31 -14.89
C TYR A 74 17.01 2.46 -14.81
N PRO A 75 17.56 2.94 -15.95
CA PRO A 75 18.68 3.89 -15.94
C PRO A 75 18.27 5.35 -15.66
N ALA A 76 16.98 5.66 -15.69
CA ALA A 76 16.45 7.00 -15.45
C ALA A 76 15.92 7.15 -14.01
N GLU A 77 15.55 8.37 -13.64
CA GLU A 77 14.88 8.64 -12.38
C GLU A 77 13.59 7.81 -12.28
N SER A 78 13.37 7.21 -11.12
CA SER A 78 12.22 6.34 -10.87
C SER A 78 11.75 6.52 -9.44
N ALA A 79 10.43 6.43 -9.24
CA ALA A 79 9.81 6.34 -7.94
C ALA A 79 8.93 5.09 -7.86
N VAL A 80 8.75 4.58 -6.65
CA VAL A 80 7.77 3.52 -6.38
C VAL A 80 6.46 4.16 -5.97
N THR A 81 5.38 3.67 -6.56
CA THR A 81 4.01 4.07 -6.22
C THR A 81 3.30 2.93 -5.51
N TYR A 82 2.82 3.18 -4.30
CA TYR A 82 1.95 2.26 -3.58
C TYR A 82 0.50 2.42 -4.06
N ALA A 83 -0.09 1.33 -4.54
CA ALA A 83 -1.48 1.32 -5.00
C ALA A 83 -2.45 1.19 -3.82
N GLY A 84 -3.17 2.26 -3.50
CA GLY A 84 -4.10 2.33 -2.36
C GLY A 84 -5.19 1.25 -2.39
N LYS A 85 -5.65 0.88 -3.59
CA LYS A 85 -6.61 -0.20 -3.82
C LYS A 85 -6.21 -1.58 -3.25
N ALA A 86 -4.92 -1.80 -2.96
CA ALA A 86 -4.46 -3.04 -2.32
C ALA A 86 -4.91 -3.10 -0.86
N TYR A 87 -4.67 -2.01 -0.12
CA TYR A 87 -5.16 -1.74 1.23
C TYR A 87 -4.68 -0.34 1.62
N LEU A 88 -5.56 0.52 2.13
CA LEU A 88 -5.18 1.88 2.54
C LEU A 88 -5.71 2.21 3.93
N SER A 89 -4.79 2.67 4.78
CA SER A 89 -5.08 3.20 6.11
C SER A 89 -4.04 4.28 6.43
N ARG A 90 -4.26 5.05 7.50
CA ARG A 90 -3.30 6.10 7.91
C ARG A 90 -1.92 5.52 8.20
N ALA A 91 -1.85 4.33 8.79
CA ALA A 91 -0.60 3.64 9.09
C ALA A 91 0.15 3.23 7.81
N ILE A 92 -0.55 2.72 6.80
CA ILE A 92 0.05 2.37 5.50
C ILE A 92 0.52 3.61 4.75
N VAL A 93 -0.25 4.71 4.79
CA VAL A 93 0.17 5.97 4.19
C VAL A 93 1.45 6.50 4.84
N GLN A 94 1.53 6.49 6.18
CA GLN A 94 2.73 6.92 6.90
C GLN A 94 3.91 5.97 6.64
N TRP A 95 3.66 4.67 6.54
CA TRP A 95 4.67 3.70 6.14
C TRP A 95 5.21 3.99 4.73
N ALA A 96 4.34 4.19 3.74
CA ALA A 96 4.73 4.51 2.37
C ALA A 96 5.55 5.81 2.31
N GLN A 97 5.16 6.84 3.08
CA GLN A 97 5.91 8.09 3.18
C GLN A 97 7.33 7.89 3.74
N ARG A 98 7.53 7.04 4.75
CA ARG A 98 8.87 6.73 5.28
C ARG A 98 9.78 6.06 4.24
N HIS A 99 9.19 5.40 3.24
CA HIS A 99 9.90 4.77 2.12
C HIS A 99 10.02 5.67 0.89
N ASP A 100 9.59 6.94 0.99
CA ASP A 100 9.53 7.91 -0.10
C ASP A 100 8.65 7.46 -1.29
N PHE A 101 7.62 6.66 -1.00
CA PHE A 101 6.71 6.19 -2.04
C PHE A 101 5.68 7.25 -2.38
N TRP A 102 5.25 7.24 -3.63
CA TRP A 102 4.05 7.92 -4.07
C TRP A 102 2.83 7.07 -3.68
N LEU A 103 1.66 7.70 -3.59
CA LEU A 103 0.39 7.05 -3.31
C LEU A 103 -0.50 7.15 -4.54
N ASP A 104 -1.03 6.01 -4.98
CA ASP A 104 -2.04 5.95 -6.01
C ASP A 104 -3.42 5.72 -5.39
N CYS A 105 -4.21 6.79 -5.41
CA CYS A 105 -5.59 6.80 -4.96
C CYS A 105 -6.54 6.66 -6.16
N THR A 106 -7.73 6.13 -5.91
CA THR A 106 -8.74 5.84 -6.93
C THR A 106 -10.02 6.66 -6.78
N GLY A 107 -10.15 7.43 -5.69
CA GLY A 107 -11.28 8.30 -5.42
C GLY A 107 -11.16 9.10 -4.12
N ALA A 108 -12.17 9.93 -3.83
CA ALA A 108 -12.20 10.90 -2.73
C ALA A 108 -11.96 10.27 -1.35
N GLY A 109 -12.48 9.07 -1.10
CA GLY A 109 -12.26 8.34 0.15
C GLY A 109 -10.80 7.99 0.40
N GLU A 110 -10.10 7.47 -0.61
CA GLU A 110 -8.68 7.15 -0.50
C GLU A 110 -7.81 8.41 -0.39
N ILE A 111 -8.16 9.46 -1.15
CA ILE A 111 -7.52 10.78 -1.05
C ILE A 111 -7.68 11.33 0.37
N GLY A 112 -8.88 11.23 0.96
CA GLY A 112 -9.16 11.67 2.32
C GLY A 112 -8.30 10.95 3.37
N ILE A 113 -8.10 9.63 3.22
CA ILE A 113 -7.19 8.86 4.09
C ILE A 113 -5.74 9.35 3.94
N ALA A 114 -5.29 9.60 2.71
CA ALA A 114 -3.94 10.08 2.43
C ALA A 114 -3.69 11.46 3.08
N VAL A 115 -4.62 12.40 2.90
CA VAL A 115 -4.58 13.74 3.49
C VAL A 115 -4.62 13.66 5.03
N ALA A 116 -5.52 12.86 5.61
CA ALA A 116 -5.63 12.69 7.06
C ALA A 116 -4.40 12.03 7.71
N ALA A 117 -3.57 11.37 6.90
CA ALA A 117 -2.29 10.79 7.29
C ALA A 117 -1.08 11.71 7.02
N GLY A 118 -1.32 12.91 6.48
CA GLY A 118 -0.30 13.93 6.23
C GLY A 118 0.47 13.77 4.93
N ALA A 119 -0.02 12.97 3.98
CA ALA A 119 0.65 12.81 2.69
C ALA A 119 0.71 14.16 1.94
N PRO A 120 1.90 14.59 1.46
CA PRO A 120 2.01 15.82 0.71
C PRO A 120 1.34 15.67 -0.66
N ARG A 121 0.69 16.75 -1.12
CA ARG A 121 -0.02 16.81 -2.41
C ARG A 121 0.82 16.24 -3.57
N GLN A 122 2.10 16.59 -3.62
CA GLN A 122 3.03 16.19 -4.69
C GLN A 122 3.33 14.68 -4.71
N ARG A 123 2.98 13.94 -3.66
CA ARG A 123 3.14 12.47 -3.57
C ARG A 123 1.83 11.71 -3.76
N ILE A 124 0.73 12.40 -4.06
CA ILE A 124 -0.57 11.79 -4.33
C ILE A 124 -0.83 11.87 -5.83
N LEU A 125 -0.98 10.71 -6.47
CA LEU A 125 -1.54 10.58 -7.81
C LEU A 125 -2.92 9.90 -7.76
N VAL A 126 -3.77 10.24 -8.72
CA VAL A 126 -5.15 9.73 -8.75
C VAL A 126 -5.46 9.04 -10.06
N HIS A 127 -5.65 7.72 -10.01
CA HIS A 127 -6.26 6.93 -11.07
C HIS A 127 -7.78 6.86 -10.91
N GLY A 128 -8.46 6.30 -11.92
CA GLY A 128 -9.88 6.00 -11.89
C GLY A 128 -10.48 6.05 -13.29
N VAL A 129 -11.20 5.00 -13.68
CA VAL A 129 -11.83 4.89 -15.00
C VAL A 129 -13.12 5.72 -15.12
N ASN A 130 -13.70 6.10 -13.98
CA ASN A 130 -14.96 6.86 -13.92
C ASN A 130 -14.99 7.75 -12.66
N LYS A 131 -14.13 8.77 -12.63
CA LYS A 131 -14.06 9.70 -11.49
C LYS A 131 -15.36 10.51 -11.40
N SER A 132 -16.04 10.42 -10.26
CA SER A 132 -17.23 11.22 -9.95
C SER A 132 -16.88 12.72 -9.83
N GLU A 133 -17.88 13.58 -9.66
CA GLU A 133 -17.59 15.01 -9.40
C GLU A 133 -16.83 15.19 -8.08
N GLU A 134 -17.20 14.42 -7.04
CA GLU A 134 -16.52 14.41 -5.74
C GLU A 134 -15.06 13.95 -5.86
N ASP A 135 -14.80 12.89 -6.64
CA ASP A 135 -13.44 12.40 -6.88
C ASP A 135 -12.58 13.44 -7.59
N LEU A 136 -13.13 14.12 -8.61
CA LEU A 136 -12.42 15.16 -9.33
C LEU A 136 -12.13 16.39 -8.47
N ASP A 137 -13.10 16.82 -7.66
CA ASP A 137 -12.92 17.97 -6.77
C ASP A 137 -11.85 17.67 -5.70
N ALA A 138 -11.90 16.47 -5.10
CA ALA A 138 -10.88 16.00 -4.16
C ALA A 138 -9.50 15.87 -4.83
N ALA A 139 -9.43 15.34 -6.05
CA ALA A 139 -8.17 15.19 -6.78
C ALA A 139 -7.56 16.56 -7.13
N VAL A 140 -8.37 17.51 -7.62
CA VAL A 140 -7.90 18.87 -7.91
C VAL A 140 -7.39 19.57 -6.65
N ALA A 141 -8.05 19.36 -5.51
CA ALA A 141 -7.68 19.98 -4.24
C ALA A 141 -6.46 19.35 -3.54
N HIS A 142 -6.23 18.04 -3.72
CA HIS A 142 -5.26 17.31 -2.88
C HIS A 142 -4.22 16.48 -3.63
N ALA A 143 -4.37 16.23 -4.94
CA ALA A 143 -3.41 15.46 -5.71
C ALA A 143 -2.45 16.35 -6.51
N GLY A 144 -1.20 15.92 -6.60
CA GLY A 144 -0.19 16.53 -7.46
C GLY A 144 -0.29 16.05 -8.91
N VAL A 145 -0.83 14.84 -9.11
CA VAL A 145 -1.02 14.23 -10.44
C VAL A 145 -2.43 13.65 -10.56
N ILE A 146 -3.08 13.91 -11.69
CA ILE A 146 -4.34 13.26 -12.07
C ILE A 146 -4.09 12.47 -13.35
N VAL A 147 -4.33 11.15 -13.28
CA VAL A 147 -4.24 10.26 -14.45
C VAL A 147 -5.60 10.22 -15.14
N VAL A 148 -5.70 10.92 -16.25
CA VAL A 148 -6.90 11.05 -17.09
C VAL A 148 -7.12 9.77 -17.88
N ASP A 149 -8.30 9.17 -17.74
CA ASP A 149 -8.63 7.89 -18.38
C ASP A 149 -9.38 8.07 -19.71
N ASN A 150 -10.16 9.16 -19.85
CA ASN A 150 -10.97 9.40 -21.05
C ASN A 150 -11.20 10.91 -21.35
N LEU A 151 -11.71 11.21 -22.55
CA LEU A 151 -11.93 12.59 -23.02
C LEU A 151 -12.97 13.35 -22.20
N THR A 152 -14.01 12.69 -21.72
CA THR A 152 -15.05 13.33 -20.88
C THR A 152 -14.46 13.82 -19.57
N GLU A 153 -13.61 13.01 -18.95
CA GLU A 153 -12.86 13.40 -17.76
C GLU A 153 -11.94 14.60 -18.05
N LEU A 154 -11.21 14.56 -19.17
CA LEU A 154 -10.33 15.66 -19.57
C LEU A 154 -11.09 16.98 -19.73
N GLN A 155 -12.26 16.95 -20.37
CA GLN A 155 -13.12 18.13 -20.53
C GLN A 155 -13.62 18.66 -19.18
N ARG A 156 -14.04 17.77 -18.27
CA ARG A 156 -14.48 18.14 -16.92
C ARG A 156 -13.34 18.76 -16.11
N LEU A 157 -12.11 18.25 -16.23
CA LEU A 157 -10.92 18.83 -15.61
C LEU A 157 -10.55 20.18 -16.23
N ALA A 158 -10.59 20.32 -17.54
CA ALA A 158 -10.29 21.57 -18.22
C ALA A 158 -11.23 22.72 -17.81
N LEU A 159 -12.51 22.41 -17.54
CA LEU A 159 -13.47 23.38 -17.01
C LEU A 159 -13.12 23.82 -15.58
N ARG A 160 -12.74 22.86 -14.71
CA ARG A 160 -12.37 23.12 -13.31
C ARG A 160 -11.08 23.91 -13.16
N LEU A 161 -10.09 23.62 -14.00
CA LEU A 161 -8.75 24.17 -13.89
C LEU A 161 -8.57 25.52 -14.61
N ARG A 162 -9.59 26.01 -15.33
CA ARG A 162 -9.50 27.20 -16.20
C ARG A 162 -8.87 28.43 -15.53
N ASN A 163 -9.15 28.64 -14.24
CA ASN A 163 -8.67 29.78 -13.46
C ASN A 163 -7.89 29.35 -12.20
N ALA A 164 -7.43 28.10 -12.14
CA ALA A 164 -6.69 27.60 -11.00
C ALA A 164 -5.24 28.10 -11.04
N GLU A 165 -4.77 28.72 -9.95
CA GLU A 165 -3.38 29.17 -9.80
C GLU A 165 -2.41 28.00 -9.61
N ASP A 166 -2.81 26.98 -8.83
CA ASP A 166 -2.09 25.73 -8.66
C ASP A 166 -2.85 24.58 -9.35
N GLN A 167 -2.23 23.97 -10.36
CA GLN A 167 -2.83 22.93 -11.17
C GLN A 167 -2.09 21.60 -10.99
N PRO A 168 -2.82 20.48 -10.83
CA PRO A 168 -2.19 19.17 -10.84
C PRO A 168 -1.60 18.89 -12.22
N THR A 169 -0.52 18.12 -12.27
CA THR A 169 -0.01 17.58 -13.52
C THR A 169 -1.00 16.55 -14.07
N LEU A 170 -1.36 16.66 -15.34
CA LEU A 170 -2.23 15.69 -16.00
C LEU A 170 -1.39 14.65 -16.73
N TRP A 171 -1.59 13.38 -16.41
CA TRP A 171 -1.06 12.26 -17.17
C TRP A 171 -2.19 11.62 -17.97
N LEU A 172 -1.88 11.07 -19.15
CA LEU A 172 -2.87 10.35 -19.95
C LEU A 172 -2.63 8.86 -19.84
N ARG A 173 -3.68 8.09 -19.52
CA ARG A 173 -3.60 6.64 -19.56
C ARG A 173 -3.70 6.17 -21.01
N VAL A 174 -2.64 5.54 -21.50
CA VAL A 174 -2.59 4.99 -22.87
C VAL A 174 -2.70 3.47 -22.84
N ARG A 175 -3.34 2.92 -23.89
CA ARG A 175 -3.28 1.49 -24.20
C ARG A 175 -2.28 1.34 -25.36
N PRO A 176 -1.04 0.92 -25.08
CA PRO A 176 0.01 0.81 -26.09
C PRO A 176 -0.27 -0.29 -27.11
#